data_AF-A0AAT9LJ78-F1
#
_entry.id   AF-A0AAT9LJ78-F1
#
_cell.length_a   1.000
_cell.length_b   1.000
_cell.length_c   1.000
_cell.angle_alpha   90.00
_cell.angle_beta   90.00
_cell.angle_gamma   90.00
#
_symmetry.space_group_name_H-M   'P 1'
#
loop_
_entity.id
_entity.type
_entity.pdbx_description
1 polymer ?
#
loop_
_entity_poly.entity_id
_entity_poly.type
_entity_poly.pdbx_seq_one_letter_code
_entity_poly.pdbx_strand_id
1 'polypeptide(L)'
;MPSYLSPGVYVEEVQSGARPIEGVGTAVAAFVGFAGQGPFHQPTLVTNWDQYARTFGGFDADNHLGHAVYGYFANGGGSAYIVRVGGPRDGAAVPVERPAPTPVQLGALTIAALPATSADVTVEVTDVDGENPPEDRFRLQVSQGGQVTETFDVSTRRNVRGYVVTQVNERSKLIQVTEQPDGPLARPDKQTVTVPAAPQLPATPAAKGRFDPAEYVGGLADRTGFGGLETIDAVTMVAVPDLMSAYQRGLIDAEAVRTVQLAVISHCEQMGDRVAVLDAPPGLNAQQVRDWRMDEAGYDSRYSALYYPWISVFDPASGRNRMVPPSGHVAGVWARSDTERGVHKAPANEVIRGAVDLELSLSKGEQDLLNPIGVNCIRPFPGRGIRIWGARTLASDPAWRYLNVRRLFNFLEESILVGTQWVVFEPNDDRLWSSIRRNISAFLTEQWRAGALFGRTPDEAFYVKCDRENNPQESIDLGQVVCEIGVSPVKPAEFVVFRLSQFSDSTSLINE
;
A
#
# COMPACT_ATOMS: atom_id res chain seq x y z
N MET A 1 -1.78 -32.30 -46.05
CA MET A 1 -2.65 -33.48 -45.90
C MET A 1 -1.78 -34.71 -45.82
N PRO A 2 -2.01 -35.61 -44.86
CA PRO A 2 -1.28 -36.87 -44.81
C PRO A 2 -1.63 -37.72 -46.05
N SER A 3 -0.61 -38.33 -46.67
CA SER A 3 -0.82 -39.26 -47.78
C SER A 3 -0.87 -40.69 -47.24
N TYR A 4 -2.04 -41.29 -47.29
CA TYR A 4 -2.20 -42.70 -46.93
C TYR A 4 -1.85 -43.57 -48.15
N LEU A 5 -0.71 -44.26 -48.09
CA LEU A 5 -0.17 -45.04 -49.20
C LEU A 5 -0.52 -46.54 -49.13
N SER A 6 -1.30 -46.97 -48.13
CA SER A 6 -1.68 -48.37 -47.98
C SER A 6 -3.11 -48.54 -47.43
N PRO A 7 -3.80 -49.65 -47.73
CA PRO A 7 -5.11 -49.93 -47.13
C PRO A 7 -4.96 -50.25 -45.63
N GLY A 8 -5.66 -49.53 -44.75
CA GLY A 8 -5.60 -49.74 -43.30
C GLY A 8 -6.56 -48.82 -42.53
N VAL A 9 -6.67 -49.05 -41.22
CA VAL A 9 -7.34 -48.13 -40.28
C VAL A 9 -6.28 -47.19 -39.73
N TYR A 10 -6.49 -45.89 -39.93
CA TYR A 10 -5.59 -44.84 -39.44
C TYR A 10 -6.24 -44.12 -38.26
N VAL A 11 -5.45 -43.87 -37.22
CA VAL A 11 -5.84 -43.03 -36.08
C VAL A 11 -4.98 -41.78 -36.17
N GLU A 12 -5.63 -40.63 -36.25
CA GLU A 12 -4.97 -39.33 -36.19
C GLU A 12 -5.34 -38.62 -34.91
N GLU A 13 -4.33 -38.01 -34.29
CA GLU A 13 -4.53 -37.17 -33.12
C GLU A 13 -4.86 -35.75 -33.60
N VAL A 14 -6.15 -35.50 -33.82
CA VAL A 14 -6.64 -34.14 -34.03
C VAL A 14 -6.73 -33.49 -32.65
N GLN A 15 -6.02 -32.38 -32.43
CA GLN A 15 -6.25 -31.56 -31.23
C GLN A 15 -7.66 -30.94 -31.31
N SER A 16 -8.66 -31.69 -30.85
CA SER A 16 -10.02 -31.20 -30.66
C SER A 16 -10.29 -31.02 -29.16
N GLY A 17 -9.53 -30.12 -28.54
CA GLY A 17 -9.81 -29.66 -27.18
C GLY A 17 -10.40 -28.27 -27.21
N ALA A 18 -11.53 -28.05 -26.55
CA ALA A 18 -11.86 -26.71 -26.08
C ALA A 18 -10.69 -26.26 -25.19
N ARG A 19 -10.19 -25.03 -25.40
CA ARG A 19 -9.20 -24.41 -24.50
C ARG A 19 -10.02 -23.62 -23.48
N PRO A 20 -10.27 -24.16 -22.28
CA PRO A 20 -11.12 -23.50 -21.30
C PRO A 20 -10.49 -22.17 -20.89
N ILE A 21 -11.32 -21.16 -20.71
CA ILE A 21 -10.89 -19.87 -20.18
C ILE A 21 -10.92 -19.98 -18.66
N GLU A 22 -9.77 -19.78 -18.03
CA GLU A 22 -9.68 -19.71 -16.58
C GLU A 22 -9.89 -18.26 -16.10
N GLY A 23 -10.54 -18.11 -14.95
CA GLY A 23 -10.70 -16.81 -14.32
C GLY A 23 -9.38 -16.28 -13.77
N VAL A 24 -9.05 -15.02 -14.07
CA VAL A 24 -7.86 -14.36 -13.49
C VAL A 24 -8.04 -14.00 -12.02
N GLY A 25 -6.93 -13.68 -11.34
CA GLY A 25 -6.97 -13.17 -9.97
C GLY A 25 -7.71 -11.83 -9.89
N THR A 26 -8.55 -11.63 -8.88
CA THR A 26 -9.41 -10.44 -8.76
C THR A 26 -8.98 -9.44 -7.68
N ALA A 27 -7.90 -9.76 -6.96
CA ALA A 27 -7.61 -9.13 -5.68
C ALA A 27 -6.11 -8.96 -5.35
N VAL A 28 -5.34 -8.40 -6.28
CA VAL A 28 -3.95 -7.99 -6.04
C VAL A 28 -3.89 -6.47 -5.89
N ALA A 29 -3.45 -6.00 -4.72
CA ALA A 29 -3.35 -4.58 -4.44
C ALA A 29 -1.97 -4.02 -4.81
N ALA A 30 -1.92 -2.79 -5.29
CA ALA A 30 -0.70 -2.01 -5.35
C ALA A 30 -0.78 -0.83 -4.38
N PHE A 31 0.21 -0.71 -3.51
CA PHE A 31 0.33 0.37 -2.55
C PHE A 31 1.52 1.25 -2.90
N VAL A 32 1.26 2.54 -3.05
CA VAL A 32 2.29 3.56 -3.30
C VAL A 32 2.43 4.42 -2.06
N GLY A 33 3.64 4.55 -1.52
CA GLY A 33 3.85 5.36 -0.32
C GLY A 33 5.30 5.40 0.15
N PHE A 34 5.50 6.01 1.30
CA PHE A 34 6.77 6.16 1.96
C PHE A 34 7.11 4.92 2.79
N ALA A 35 8.36 4.47 2.67
CA ALA A 35 8.94 3.45 3.52
C ALA A 35 10.35 3.84 3.93
N GLY A 36 10.78 3.42 5.12
CA GLY A 36 12.10 3.74 5.67
C GLY A 36 13.25 3.02 4.97
N GLN A 37 12.97 1.93 4.26
CA GLN A 37 13.95 1.10 3.56
C GLN A 37 13.29 0.34 2.40
N GLY A 38 14.08 -0.42 1.64
CA GLY A 38 13.61 -1.30 0.57
C GLY A 38 13.68 -0.66 -0.82
N PRO A 39 13.45 -1.43 -1.90
CA PRO A 39 13.65 -0.97 -3.27
C PRO A 39 12.89 0.33 -3.57
N PHE A 40 13.63 1.37 -3.99
CA PHE A 40 13.07 2.68 -4.31
C PHE A 40 12.53 2.70 -5.74
N HIS A 41 11.30 3.19 -5.93
CA HIS A 41 10.57 3.23 -7.21
C HIS A 41 10.42 1.90 -7.95
N GLN A 42 10.75 0.77 -7.33
CA GLN A 42 10.64 -0.54 -7.95
C GLN A 42 9.42 -1.28 -7.39
N PRO A 43 8.40 -1.58 -8.20
CA PRO A 43 7.28 -2.41 -7.78
C PRO A 43 7.76 -3.76 -7.25
N THR A 44 7.57 -3.98 -5.95
CA THR A 44 8.07 -5.17 -5.27
C THR A 44 6.91 -6.00 -4.75
N LEU A 45 6.83 -7.26 -5.19
CA LEU A 45 5.81 -8.20 -4.73
C LEU A 45 6.05 -8.62 -3.28
N VAL A 46 5.03 -8.49 -2.46
CA VAL A 46 4.95 -9.03 -1.10
C VAL A 46 3.71 -9.91 -0.96
N THR A 47 3.87 -11.07 -0.34
CA THR A 47 2.81 -12.09 -0.21
C THR A 47 2.25 -12.20 1.21
N ASN A 48 2.86 -11.51 2.17
CA ASN A 48 2.42 -11.47 3.56
C ASN A 48 3.06 -10.27 4.28
N TRP A 49 2.56 -10.00 5.49
CA TRP A 49 3.05 -8.92 6.36
C TRP A 49 4.53 -9.08 6.72
N ASP A 50 4.99 -10.28 7.08
CA ASP A 50 6.38 -10.48 7.52
C ASP A 50 7.37 -10.19 6.39
N GLN A 51 7.02 -10.53 5.16
CA GLN A 51 7.80 -10.16 3.98
C GLN A 51 7.84 -8.64 3.79
N TYR A 52 6.70 -7.96 3.93
CA TYR A 52 6.66 -6.49 3.88
C TYR A 52 7.55 -5.87 4.96
N ALA A 53 7.40 -6.29 6.22
CA ALA A 53 8.13 -5.73 7.35
C ALA A 53 9.64 -5.91 7.20
N ARG A 54 10.10 -7.07 6.73
CA ARG A 54 11.52 -7.32 6.44
C ARG A 54 12.08 -6.45 5.32
N THR A 55 11.29 -6.20 4.27
CA THR A 55 11.76 -5.45 3.09
C THR A 55 11.67 -3.94 3.31
N PHE A 56 10.58 -3.44 3.90
CA PHE A 56 10.22 -2.02 3.92
C PHE A 56 10.21 -1.37 5.31
N GLY A 57 10.40 -2.12 6.40
CA GLY A 57 10.58 -1.57 7.75
C GLY A 57 9.35 -1.59 8.66
N GLY A 58 8.22 -2.14 8.22
CA GLY A 58 7.05 -2.38 9.07
C GLY A 58 6.22 -1.12 9.36
N PHE A 59 5.84 -0.91 10.63
CA PHE A 59 5.05 0.27 11.04
C PHE A 59 5.93 1.51 11.17
N ASP A 60 5.42 2.64 10.68
CA ASP A 60 6.10 3.92 10.69
C ASP A 60 5.26 4.97 11.45
N ALA A 61 5.92 5.83 12.22
CA ALA A 61 5.25 6.83 13.05
C ALA A 61 4.73 8.03 12.26
N ASP A 62 5.27 8.31 11.08
CA ASP A 62 4.90 9.47 10.26
C ASP A 62 4.03 9.08 9.06
N ASN A 63 4.02 7.79 8.70
CA ASN A 63 3.42 7.29 7.47
C ASN A 63 2.43 6.15 7.72
N HIS A 64 1.47 6.02 6.80
CA HIS A 64 0.35 5.09 6.83
C HIS A 64 0.57 3.86 5.93
N LEU A 65 1.58 3.81 5.06
CA LEU A 65 1.83 2.65 4.18
C LEU A 65 1.90 1.32 4.95
N GLY A 66 2.66 1.27 6.04
CA GLY A 66 2.75 0.06 6.87
C GLY A 66 1.40 -0.37 7.44
N HIS A 67 0.61 0.59 7.93
CA HIS A 67 -0.74 0.32 8.44
C HIS A 67 -1.71 -0.14 7.34
N ALA A 68 -1.61 0.43 6.14
CA ALA A 68 -2.42 0.06 5.00
C ALA A 68 -2.13 -1.38 4.53
N VAL A 69 -0.85 -1.74 4.43
CA VAL A 69 -0.41 -3.08 4.03
C VAL A 69 -0.75 -4.11 5.11
N TYR A 70 -0.54 -3.79 6.39
CA TYR A 70 -0.99 -4.65 7.49
C TYR A 70 -2.51 -4.87 7.44
N GLY A 71 -3.27 -3.79 7.27
CA GLY A 71 -4.73 -3.82 7.14
C GLY A 71 -5.21 -4.66 5.97
N TYR A 72 -4.52 -4.58 4.82
CA TYR A 72 -4.79 -5.39 3.63
C TYR A 72 -4.69 -6.89 3.95
N PHE A 73 -3.55 -7.34 4.47
CA PHE A 73 -3.33 -8.75 4.80
C PHE A 73 -4.26 -9.23 5.93
N ALA A 74 -4.44 -8.43 6.99
CA ALA A 74 -5.32 -8.77 8.11
C ALA A 74 -6.80 -8.90 7.69
N ASN A 75 -7.21 -8.19 6.63
CA ASN A 75 -8.57 -8.25 6.11
C ASN A 75 -8.81 -9.32 5.05
N GLY A 76 -7.78 -10.08 4.64
CA GLY A 76 -7.87 -11.19 3.69
C GLY A 76 -7.24 -10.92 2.32
N GLY A 77 -6.39 -9.89 2.23
CA GLY A 77 -5.50 -9.68 1.09
C GLY A 77 -4.50 -10.82 0.92
N GLY A 78 -4.23 -11.21 -0.33
CA GLY A 78 -3.34 -12.33 -0.65
C GLY A 78 -1.93 -11.89 -1.07
N SER A 79 -1.83 -10.96 -2.01
CA SER A 79 -0.54 -10.48 -2.52
C SER A 79 -0.65 -9.00 -2.89
N ALA A 80 0.41 -8.25 -2.63
CA ALA A 80 0.45 -6.83 -2.92
C ALA A 80 1.78 -6.44 -3.58
N TYR A 81 1.72 -5.45 -4.46
CA TYR A 81 2.90 -4.76 -4.96
C TYR A 81 3.11 -3.49 -4.17
N ILE A 82 4.34 -3.27 -3.71
CA ILE A 82 4.71 -2.05 -2.99
C ILE A 82 5.60 -1.21 -3.90
N VAL A 83 5.21 0.04 -4.10
CA VAL A 83 6.04 1.04 -4.74
C VAL A 83 6.43 2.06 -3.68
N ARG A 84 7.69 1.98 -3.24
CA ARG A 84 8.26 3.00 -2.36
C ARG A 84 8.53 4.26 -3.18
N VAL A 85 7.94 5.36 -2.75
CA VAL A 85 8.19 6.73 -3.23
C VAL A 85 8.64 7.59 -2.06
N GLY A 86 9.34 8.68 -2.32
CA GLY A 86 9.87 9.60 -1.34
C GLY A 86 10.90 9.05 -0.34
N GLY A 87 11.46 9.97 0.44
CA GLY A 87 12.56 9.70 1.38
C GLY A 87 13.94 9.75 0.72
N PRO A 88 15.02 9.44 1.48
CA PRO A 88 16.37 9.39 0.94
C PRO A 88 16.46 8.35 -0.18
N ARG A 89 16.91 8.79 -1.37
CA ARG A 89 17.09 7.91 -2.54
C ARG A 89 18.16 6.86 -2.22
N ASP A 90 17.80 5.59 -2.25
CA ASP A 90 18.80 4.52 -2.22
C ASP A 90 19.66 4.64 -3.48
N GLY A 91 20.96 4.96 -3.28
CA GLY A 91 21.94 5.20 -4.33
C GLY A 91 22.65 6.55 -4.27
N ALA A 92 22.15 7.52 -3.49
CA ALA A 92 22.90 8.72 -3.15
C ALA A 92 23.41 8.63 -1.72
N ALA A 93 24.35 7.71 -1.47
CA ALA A 93 25.25 7.85 -0.35
C ALA A 93 26.12 9.09 -0.62
N VAL A 94 25.58 10.29 -0.39
CA VAL A 94 26.44 11.40 0.01
C VAL A 94 26.92 10.95 1.39
N PRO A 95 28.23 10.69 1.58
CA PRO A 95 28.73 10.57 2.93
C PRO A 95 28.42 11.92 3.55
N VAL A 96 27.42 11.98 4.42
CA VAL A 96 27.38 13.05 5.40
C VAL A 96 28.60 12.75 6.25
N GLU A 97 29.71 13.39 5.88
CA GLU A 97 30.94 13.39 6.65
C GLU A 97 30.53 13.88 8.03
N ARG A 98 30.35 12.94 8.97
CA ARG A 98 29.97 13.30 10.34
C ARG A 98 31.05 14.26 10.82
N PRO A 99 30.71 15.47 11.27
CA PRO A 99 31.73 16.33 11.86
C PRO A 99 32.38 15.54 13.00
N ALA A 100 33.68 15.31 12.89
CA ALA A 100 34.42 14.55 13.89
C ALA A 100 34.24 15.24 15.26
N PRO A 101 34.01 14.48 16.34
CA PRO A 101 33.94 15.08 17.67
C PRO A 101 35.25 15.81 17.97
N THR A 102 35.16 17.01 18.53
CA THR A 102 36.34 17.83 18.84
C THR A 102 37.16 17.13 19.93
N PRO A 103 38.35 16.59 19.62
CA PRO A 103 39.15 15.91 20.60
C PRO A 103 39.75 16.92 21.58
N VAL A 104 39.72 16.60 22.88
CA VAL A 104 40.38 17.37 23.94
C VAL A 104 41.58 16.60 24.45
N GLN A 105 42.72 17.28 24.54
CA GLN A 105 43.96 16.66 24.97
C GLN A 105 44.03 16.53 26.50
N LEU A 106 44.44 15.36 26.98
CA LEU A 106 44.69 15.04 28.38
C LEU A 106 46.06 14.35 28.50
N GLY A 107 47.13 15.14 28.46
CA GLY A 107 48.50 14.62 28.39
C GLY A 107 48.77 13.90 27.07
N ALA A 108 49.21 12.64 27.15
CA ALA A 108 49.42 11.74 25.99
C ALA A 108 48.13 11.03 25.53
N LEU A 109 46.99 11.33 26.15
CA LEU A 109 45.67 10.83 25.78
C LEU A 109 44.87 11.94 25.09
N THR A 110 43.93 11.50 24.26
CA THR A 110 42.94 12.36 23.62
C THR A 110 41.56 11.82 23.98
N ILE A 111 40.67 12.71 24.42
CA ILE A 111 39.31 12.37 24.84
C ILE A 111 38.33 13.04 23.90
N ALA A 112 37.36 12.28 23.41
CA ALA A 112 36.28 12.79 22.58
C ALA A 112 34.94 12.29 23.13
N ALA A 113 33.90 13.13 23.05
CA ALA A 113 32.55 12.71 23.38
C ALA A 113 32.05 11.66 22.36
N LEU A 114 31.34 10.65 22.84
CA LEU A 114 30.66 9.69 21.96
C LEU A 114 29.48 10.37 21.24
N PRO A 115 29.08 9.89 20.05
CA PRO A 115 27.99 10.50 19.27
C PRO A 115 26.63 10.60 19.99
N ALA A 116 26.41 9.75 21.01
CA ALA A 116 25.18 9.75 21.81
C ALA A 116 25.18 10.82 22.93
N THR A 117 26.31 11.50 23.16
CA THR A 117 26.49 12.47 24.24
C THR A 117 25.94 13.83 23.81
N SER A 118 24.80 14.22 24.37
CA SER A 118 24.04 15.41 23.99
C SER A 118 24.38 16.70 24.74
N ALA A 119 25.23 16.61 25.77
CA ALA A 119 25.66 17.74 26.58
C ALA A 119 27.15 17.63 26.90
N ASP A 120 27.82 18.77 27.10
CA ASP A 120 29.24 18.82 27.46
C ASP A 120 29.52 17.95 28.69
N VAL A 121 30.66 17.27 28.63
CA VAL A 121 31.09 16.33 29.66
C VAL A 121 32.35 16.86 30.31
N THR A 122 32.39 16.86 31.62
CA THR A 122 33.57 17.27 32.38
C THR A 122 34.30 16.04 32.88
N VAL A 123 35.57 15.89 32.51
CA VAL A 123 36.44 14.80 32.92
C VAL A 123 37.47 15.32 33.91
N GLU A 124 37.50 14.74 35.10
CA GLU A 124 38.42 15.11 36.17
C GLU A 124 39.39 13.96 36.47
N VAL A 125 40.69 14.27 36.54
CA VAL A 125 41.76 13.33 36.89
C VAL A 125 42.09 13.47 38.38
N THR A 126 41.86 12.40 39.14
CA THR A 126 42.13 12.33 40.58
C THR A 126 43.07 11.16 40.94
N ASP A 127 43.54 11.13 42.18
CA ASP A 127 44.25 9.96 42.72
C ASP A 127 43.26 8.82 43.00
N VAL A 128 43.73 7.59 42.88
CA VAL A 128 43.00 6.43 43.39
C VAL A 128 43.15 6.38 44.92
N ASP A 129 42.08 6.01 45.62
CA ASP A 129 42.12 5.91 47.10
C ASP A 129 43.11 4.83 47.57
N GLY A 130 44.01 5.19 48.49
CA GLY A 130 44.98 4.26 49.13
C GLY A 130 46.26 4.94 49.61
N GLU A 131 46.99 4.32 50.55
CA GLU A 131 48.35 4.76 50.91
C GLU A 131 49.33 4.37 49.79
N ASN A 132 50.04 5.36 49.22
CA ASN A 132 51.02 5.21 48.13
C ASN A 132 50.50 4.46 46.87
N PRO A 133 49.50 5.00 46.14
CA PRO A 133 49.08 4.42 44.88
C PRO A 133 50.24 4.40 43.86
N PRO A 134 50.37 3.34 43.04
CA PRO A 134 51.39 3.29 41.99
C PRO A 134 51.33 4.51 41.05
N GLU A 135 52.49 5.03 40.63
CA GLU A 135 52.58 6.25 39.79
C GLU A 135 51.83 6.13 38.45
N ASP A 136 51.59 4.91 37.97
CA ASP A 136 50.86 4.63 36.73
C ASP A 136 49.34 4.60 36.88
N ARG A 137 48.80 4.67 38.10
CA ARG A 137 47.35 4.59 38.37
C ARG A 137 46.73 5.94 38.70
N PHE A 138 45.53 6.16 38.18
CA PHE A 138 44.74 7.36 38.41
C PHE A 138 43.25 7.06 38.24
N ARG A 139 42.41 7.98 38.73
CA ARG A 139 40.96 7.90 38.61
C ARG A 139 40.46 8.95 37.64
N LEU A 140 39.62 8.54 36.70
CA LEU A 140 38.87 9.41 35.80
C LEU A 140 37.42 9.50 36.30
N GLN A 141 37.00 10.70 36.69
CA GLN A 141 35.61 10.99 37.01
C GLN A 141 34.98 11.75 35.85
N VAL A 142 33.94 11.18 35.26
CA VAL A 142 33.20 11.75 34.15
C VAL A 142 31.89 12.28 34.72
N SER A 143 31.65 13.56 34.52
CA SER A 143 30.45 14.24 35.00
C SER A 143 29.69 14.91 33.86
N GLN A 144 28.36 14.86 33.94
CA GLN A 144 27.46 15.49 32.99
C GLN A 144 26.44 16.30 33.78
N GLY A 145 26.28 17.59 33.45
CA GLY A 145 25.38 18.49 34.20
C GLY A 145 25.75 18.69 35.67
N GLY A 146 27.03 18.56 36.03
CA GLY A 146 27.52 18.72 37.40
C GLY A 146 27.36 17.50 38.32
N GLN A 147 26.83 16.38 37.82
CA GLN A 147 26.80 15.11 38.54
C GLN A 147 27.82 14.13 37.95
N VAL A 148 28.61 13.47 38.81
CA VAL A 148 29.51 12.39 38.41
C VAL A 148 28.67 11.18 38.00
N THR A 149 28.70 10.83 36.72
CA THR A 149 27.93 9.75 36.11
C THR A 149 28.75 8.48 35.90
N GLU A 150 30.05 8.61 35.62
CA GLU A 150 30.96 7.47 35.43
C GLU A 150 32.27 7.70 36.19
N THR A 151 32.84 6.64 36.75
CA THR A 151 34.13 6.69 37.44
C THR A 151 34.96 5.48 37.04
N PHE A 152 36.21 5.72 36.63
CA PHE A 152 37.12 4.69 36.15
C PHE A 152 38.46 4.78 36.88
N ASP A 153 38.81 3.74 37.63
CA ASP A 153 40.16 3.55 38.15
C ASP A 153 41.00 2.86 37.06
N VAL A 154 41.93 3.61 36.47
CA VAL A 154 42.66 3.28 35.24
C VAL A 154 44.19 3.32 35.46
N SER A 155 44.93 2.72 34.53
CA SER A 155 46.39 2.63 34.50
C SER A 155 46.92 3.00 33.11
N THR A 156 48.11 3.60 33.07
CA THR A 156 48.84 3.86 31.81
C THR A 156 49.57 2.62 31.26
N ARG A 157 49.61 1.49 31.98
CA ARG A 157 50.27 0.26 31.49
C ARG A 157 49.40 -0.47 30.46
N ARG A 158 49.91 -0.67 29.26
CA ARG A 158 49.19 -1.36 28.16
C ARG A 158 48.87 -2.83 28.43
N ASN A 159 49.62 -3.48 29.32
CA ASN A 159 49.54 -4.92 29.58
C ASN A 159 48.69 -5.30 30.81
N VAL A 160 47.95 -4.35 31.40
CA VAL A 160 47.05 -4.62 32.53
C VAL A 160 45.59 -4.43 32.13
N ARG A 161 44.67 -5.15 32.77
CA ARG A 161 43.22 -5.02 32.53
C ARG A 161 42.66 -3.61 32.80
N GLY A 162 43.36 -2.83 33.62
CA GLY A 162 43.01 -1.44 33.90
C GLY A 162 43.58 -0.44 32.90
N TYR A 163 44.06 -0.87 31.72
CA TYR A 163 44.61 0.05 30.73
C TYR A 163 43.55 1.07 30.29
N VAL A 164 43.87 2.36 30.42
CA VAL A 164 42.93 3.49 30.27
C VAL A 164 42.14 3.47 28.95
N VAL A 165 42.80 3.22 27.81
CA VAL A 165 42.13 3.22 26.50
C VAL A 165 41.12 2.09 26.39
N THR A 166 41.50 0.87 26.77
CA THR A 166 40.62 -0.30 26.68
C THR A 166 39.47 -0.21 27.67
N GLN A 167 39.77 0.11 28.94
CA GLN A 167 38.77 0.11 30.00
C GLN A 167 37.72 1.21 29.80
N VAL A 168 38.12 2.40 29.35
CA VAL A 168 37.18 3.50 29.11
C VAL A 168 36.36 3.22 27.84
N ASN A 169 36.97 2.78 26.74
CA ASN A 169 36.25 2.52 25.49
C ASN A 169 35.28 1.32 25.57
N GLU A 170 35.52 0.36 26.46
CA GLU A 170 34.60 -0.77 26.69
C GLU A 170 33.42 -0.42 27.62
N ARG A 171 33.58 0.55 28.52
CA ARG A 171 32.64 0.78 29.63
C ARG A 171 31.96 2.14 29.64
N SER A 172 32.58 3.16 29.05
CA SER A 172 32.00 4.51 29.01
C SER A 172 30.88 4.58 27.98
N LYS A 173 29.79 5.25 28.37
CA LYS A 173 28.68 5.62 27.48
C LYS A 173 28.79 7.06 27.00
N LEU A 174 29.73 7.83 27.55
CA LEU A 174 29.83 9.28 27.35
C LEU A 174 31.07 9.69 26.55
N ILE A 175 32.20 9.01 26.75
CA ILE A 175 33.49 9.40 26.16
C ILE A 175 34.21 8.21 25.53
N GLN A 176 35.07 8.54 24.56
CA GLN A 176 36.07 7.64 24.00
C GLN A 176 37.45 8.24 24.26
N VAL A 177 38.42 7.38 24.58
CA VAL A 177 39.82 7.75 24.79
C VAL A 177 40.68 7.11 23.72
N THR A 178 41.57 7.89 23.13
CA THR A 178 42.61 7.42 22.21
C THR A 178 43.98 7.84 22.72
N GLU A 179 44.99 7.02 22.45
CA GLU A 179 46.38 7.34 22.74
C GLU A 179 46.99 8.08 21.56
N GLN A 180 47.82 9.09 21.83
CA GLN A 180 48.58 9.75 20.78
C GLN A 180 49.67 8.83 20.23
N PRO A 181 49.91 8.83 18.91
CA PRO A 181 50.87 7.91 18.29
C PRO A 181 52.33 8.18 18.69
N ASP A 182 52.67 9.41 19.10
CA ASP A 182 54.05 9.84 19.37
C ASP A 182 54.25 10.26 20.84
N GLY A 183 54.72 9.32 21.68
CA GLY A 183 55.24 9.62 23.03
C GLY A 183 55.06 8.51 24.06
N PRO A 184 55.85 8.49 25.15
CA PRO A 184 55.62 7.59 26.27
C PRO A 184 54.31 7.98 26.99
N LEU A 185 53.45 7.00 27.26
CA LEU A 185 52.20 7.21 27.98
C LEU A 185 52.45 7.44 29.48
N ALA A 186 52.68 8.69 29.84
CA ALA A 186 52.77 9.14 31.22
C ALA A 186 51.38 9.38 31.82
N ARG A 187 51.28 9.27 33.15
CA ARG A 187 50.06 9.61 33.88
C ARG A 187 49.75 11.11 33.67
N PRO A 188 48.50 11.47 33.30
CA PRO A 188 48.12 12.87 33.20
C PRO A 188 48.15 13.58 34.56
N ASP A 189 48.52 14.87 34.56
CA ASP A 189 48.42 15.72 35.75
C ASP A 189 46.97 15.84 36.23
N LYS A 190 46.80 16.14 37.53
CA LYS A 190 45.48 16.42 38.12
C LYS A 190 44.90 17.67 37.48
N GLN A 191 43.88 17.48 36.66
CA GLN A 191 43.21 18.56 35.95
C GLN A 191 41.77 18.18 35.65
N THR A 192 40.98 19.20 35.38
CA THR A 192 39.60 19.08 34.94
C THR A 192 39.53 19.61 33.51
N VAL A 193 39.09 18.77 32.58
CA VAL A 193 38.91 19.16 31.18
C VAL A 193 37.43 19.06 30.79
N THR A 194 36.95 20.07 30.06
CA THR A 194 35.62 20.03 29.47
C THR A 194 35.73 19.48 28.05
N VAL A 195 35.07 18.34 27.82
CA VAL A 195 34.93 17.71 26.52
C VAL A 195 33.63 18.21 25.91
N PRO A 196 33.68 18.98 24.80
CA PRO A 196 32.48 19.45 24.13
C PRO A 196 31.63 18.25 23.70
N ALA A 197 30.31 18.40 23.77
CA ALA A 197 29.38 17.44 23.19
C ALA A 197 29.75 17.19 21.72
N ALA A 198 29.56 15.95 21.24
CA ALA A 198 29.74 15.68 19.83
C ALA A 198 28.82 16.62 19.04
N PRO A 199 29.30 17.29 17.97
CA PRO A 199 28.46 18.18 17.20
C PRO A 199 27.25 17.40 16.74
N GLN A 200 26.09 17.70 17.33
CA GLN A 200 24.84 17.19 16.84
C GLN A 200 24.72 17.77 15.44
N LEU A 201 24.30 16.93 14.48
CA LEU A 201 23.76 17.48 13.25
C LEU A 201 22.79 18.57 13.70
N PRO A 202 22.87 19.80 13.15
CA PRO A 202 21.73 20.68 13.30
C PRO A 202 20.53 19.80 12.98
N ALA A 203 19.54 19.75 13.87
CA ALA A 203 18.23 19.30 13.48
C ALA A 203 17.93 20.18 12.28
N THR A 204 18.23 19.66 11.09
CA THR A 204 17.89 20.34 9.87
C THR A 204 16.40 20.42 10.07
N PRO A 205 15.79 21.61 10.21
CA PRO A 205 14.36 21.67 10.05
C PRO A 205 14.21 21.01 8.70
N ALA A 206 13.65 19.79 8.66
CA ALA A 206 13.47 19.05 7.42
C ALA A 206 12.92 20.12 6.51
N ALA A 207 13.70 20.52 5.51
CA ALA A 207 13.29 21.64 4.68
C ALA A 207 11.88 21.23 4.28
N LYS A 208 10.88 22.06 4.60
CA LYS A 208 9.52 21.87 4.10
C LYS A 208 9.57 22.15 2.59
N GLY A 209 10.45 21.45 1.89
CA GLY A 209 10.45 21.31 0.46
C GLY A 209 9.18 20.54 0.19
N ARG A 210 8.24 21.24 -0.45
CA ARG A 210 7.04 20.61 -1.00
C ARG A 210 7.48 19.33 -1.71
N PHE A 211 6.87 18.21 -1.32
CA PHE A 211 7.08 16.95 -2.03
C PHE A 211 6.45 17.10 -3.41
N ASP A 212 7.19 16.78 -4.48
CA ASP A 212 6.68 16.95 -5.84
C ASP A 212 5.62 15.87 -6.14
N PRO A 213 4.37 16.24 -6.44
CA PRO A 213 3.34 15.29 -6.84
C PRO A 213 3.76 14.38 -8.01
N ALA A 214 4.65 14.85 -8.88
CA ALA A 214 5.18 14.07 -10.00
C ALA A 214 5.93 12.80 -9.56
N GLU A 215 6.46 12.75 -8.33
CA GLU A 215 7.15 11.57 -7.81
C GLU A 215 6.20 10.40 -7.52
N TYR A 216 4.94 10.69 -7.15
CA TYR A 216 3.91 9.65 -7.04
C TYR A 216 3.58 9.05 -8.40
N VAL A 217 3.46 9.90 -9.43
CA VAL A 217 3.14 9.51 -10.80
C VAL A 217 4.28 8.69 -11.39
N GLY A 218 5.49 9.24 -11.34
CA GLY A 218 6.67 8.68 -11.98
C GLY A 218 6.58 8.68 -13.51
N GLY A 219 7.49 7.95 -14.15
CA GLY A 219 7.58 7.85 -15.61
C GLY A 219 7.68 6.40 -16.07
N LEU A 220 7.01 6.08 -17.18
CA LEU A 220 6.98 4.74 -17.77
C LEU A 220 8.38 4.26 -18.21
N ALA A 221 9.18 5.14 -18.81
CA ALA A 221 10.52 4.82 -19.29
C ALA A 221 11.45 4.40 -18.14
N ASP A 222 11.35 5.09 -17.01
CA ASP A 222 12.18 4.86 -15.83
C ASP A 222 11.52 3.91 -14.82
N ARG A 223 10.28 3.48 -15.11
CA ARG A 223 9.43 2.62 -14.26
C ARG A 223 9.30 3.11 -12.83
N THR A 224 9.18 4.43 -12.65
CA THR A 224 9.04 5.06 -11.34
C THR A 224 7.59 5.31 -10.98
N GLY A 225 7.32 5.62 -9.70
CA GLY A 225 5.96 5.88 -9.20
C GLY A 225 4.97 4.76 -9.52
N PHE A 226 3.68 5.08 -9.64
CA PHE A 226 2.72 4.09 -10.12
C PHE A 226 2.83 3.80 -11.62
N GLY A 227 3.53 4.62 -12.42
CA GLY A 227 3.87 4.28 -13.81
C GLY A 227 4.66 2.96 -13.93
N GLY A 228 5.43 2.59 -12.91
CA GLY A 228 6.07 1.26 -12.85
C GLY A 228 5.07 0.08 -12.82
N LEU A 229 3.84 0.30 -12.35
CA LEU A 229 2.78 -0.72 -12.26
C LEU A 229 2.14 -1.06 -13.61
N GLU A 230 2.37 -0.26 -14.66
CA GLU A 230 1.87 -0.56 -16.01
C GLU A 230 2.42 -1.89 -16.55
N THR A 231 3.62 -2.27 -16.11
CA THR A 231 4.26 -3.54 -16.53
C THR A 231 3.76 -4.77 -15.77
N ILE A 232 2.79 -4.60 -14.87
CA ILE A 232 2.27 -5.65 -14.00
C ILE A 232 0.77 -5.78 -14.21
N ASP A 233 0.39 -6.77 -15.01
CA ASP A 233 -1.02 -7.07 -15.35
C ASP A 233 -1.79 -7.65 -14.16
N ALA A 234 -1.08 -8.26 -13.19
CA ALA A 234 -1.72 -8.89 -12.05
C ALA A 234 -2.42 -7.90 -11.10
N VAL A 235 -2.10 -6.59 -11.16
CA VAL A 235 -2.63 -5.58 -10.22
C VAL A 235 -4.08 -5.25 -10.55
N THR A 236 -4.99 -5.40 -9.59
CA THR A 236 -6.42 -5.15 -9.76
C THR A 236 -6.94 -3.95 -8.98
N MET A 237 -6.15 -3.40 -8.05
CA MET A 237 -6.51 -2.21 -7.29
C MET A 237 -5.28 -1.40 -6.89
N VAL A 238 -5.41 -0.08 -6.83
CA VAL A 238 -4.30 0.83 -6.52
C VAL A 238 -4.71 1.78 -5.40
N ALA A 239 -3.85 1.94 -4.39
CA ALA A 239 -4.06 2.85 -3.27
C ALA A 239 -2.78 3.63 -2.94
N VAL A 240 -2.95 4.89 -2.51
CA VAL A 240 -1.85 5.81 -2.15
C VAL A 240 -2.08 6.35 -0.73
N PRO A 241 -1.97 5.50 0.32
CA PRO A 241 -2.35 5.88 1.69
C PRO A 241 -1.51 7.06 2.22
N ASP A 242 -0.25 7.16 1.79
CA ASP A 242 0.68 8.19 2.25
C ASP A 242 0.53 9.54 1.56
N LEU A 243 -0.32 9.63 0.54
CA LEU A 243 -0.77 10.92 0.06
C LEU A 243 -1.41 11.72 1.21
N MET A 244 -2.15 11.01 2.06
CA MET A 244 -2.81 11.62 3.21
C MET A 244 -1.82 11.98 4.33
N SER A 245 -0.78 11.17 4.56
CA SER A 245 0.24 11.52 5.55
C SER A 245 1.04 12.74 5.09
N ALA A 246 1.39 12.82 3.81
CA ALA A 246 2.04 14.00 3.22
C ALA A 246 1.19 15.26 3.39
N TYR A 247 -0.14 15.15 3.18
CA TYR A 247 -1.08 16.24 3.39
C TYR A 247 -1.17 16.65 4.87
N GLN A 248 -1.32 15.69 5.79
CA GLN A 248 -1.35 15.95 7.24
C GLN A 248 -0.09 16.65 7.76
N ARG A 249 1.06 16.35 7.14
CA ARG A 249 2.37 16.93 7.48
C ARG A 249 2.63 18.28 6.79
N GLY A 250 1.73 18.73 5.92
CA GLY A 250 1.87 19.96 5.14
C GLY A 250 3.01 19.90 4.10
N LEU A 251 3.38 18.69 3.67
CA LEU A 251 4.34 18.48 2.58
C LEU A 251 3.70 18.75 1.20
N ILE A 252 2.38 18.58 1.12
CA ILE A 252 1.56 18.87 -0.05
C ILE A 252 0.28 19.59 0.40
N ASP A 253 -0.31 20.35 -0.51
CA ASP A 253 -1.61 21.00 -0.31
C ASP A 253 -2.75 20.19 -0.93
N ALA A 254 -3.98 20.68 -0.78
CA ALA A 254 -5.18 20.01 -1.26
C ALA A 254 -5.20 19.89 -2.81
N GLU A 255 -4.63 20.86 -3.53
CA GLU A 255 -4.50 20.81 -4.99
C GLU A 255 -3.55 19.69 -5.42
N ALA A 256 -2.43 19.50 -4.72
CA ALA A 256 -1.54 18.38 -4.93
C ALA A 256 -2.19 17.02 -4.62
N VAL A 257 -2.99 16.93 -3.54
CA VAL A 257 -3.78 15.71 -3.24
C VAL A 257 -4.70 15.38 -4.42
N ARG A 258 -5.44 16.38 -4.92
CA ARG A 258 -6.32 16.22 -6.08
C ARG A 258 -5.54 15.74 -7.30
N THR A 259 -4.39 16.35 -7.57
CA THR A 259 -3.54 16.01 -8.72
C THR A 259 -3.09 14.55 -8.69
N VAL A 260 -2.62 14.07 -7.54
CA VAL A 260 -2.19 12.67 -7.41
C VAL A 260 -3.38 11.72 -7.51
N GLN A 261 -4.51 12.01 -6.87
CA GLN A 261 -5.72 11.18 -6.98
C GLN A 261 -6.23 11.10 -8.42
N LEU A 262 -6.26 12.22 -9.15
CA LEU A 262 -6.59 12.24 -10.58
C LEU A 262 -5.63 11.39 -11.39
N ALA A 263 -4.33 11.47 -11.11
CA ALA A 263 -3.34 10.71 -11.85
C ALA A 263 -3.48 9.17 -11.60
N VAL A 264 -3.83 8.76 -10.38
CA VAL A 264 -4.16 7.34 -10.08
C VAL A 264 -5.45 6.91 -10.77
N ILE A 265 -6.46 7.77 -10.85
CA ILE A 265 -7.69 7.51 -11.60
C ILE A 265 -7.36 7.30 -13.08
N SER A 266 -6.62 8.24 -13.69
CA SER A 266 -6.21 8.17 -15.10
C SER A 266 -5.40 6.91 -15.40
N HIS A 267 -4.51 6.51 -14.49
CA HIS A 267 -3.80 5.23 -14.59
C HIS A 267 -4.76 4.04 -14.66
N CYS A 268 -5.74 3.99 -13.75
CA CYS A 268 -6.72 2.90 -13.73
C CYS A 268 -7.63 2.89 -14.97
N GLU A 269 -7.97 4.07 -15.50
CA GLU A 269 -8.74 4.22 -16.74
C GLU A 269 -7.98 3.73 -17.98
N GLN A 270 -6.68 4.03 -18.05
CA GLN A 270 -5.83 3.62 -19.17
C GLN A 270 -5.59 2.11 -19.18
N MET A 271 -5.35 1.52 -18.00
CA MET A 271 -5.12 0.07 -17.89
C MET A 271 -6.41 -0.74 -18.06
N GLY A 272 -7.56 -0.24 -17.59
CA GLY A 272 -8.87 -0.87 -17.78
C GLY A 272 -9.14 -2.12 -16.92
N ASP A 273 -8.11 -2.70 -16.30
CA ASP A 273 -8.13 -3.93 -15.48
C ASP A 273 -8.22 -3.65 -13.96
N ARG A 274 -7.91 -2.43 -13.51
CA ARG A 274 -7.73 -2.07 -12.10
C ARG A 274 -8.59 -0.89 -11.63
N VAL A 275 -8.80 -0.77 -10.32
CA VAL A 275 -9.64 0.28 -9.71
C VAL A 275 -8.88 1.03 -8.61
N ALA A 276 -8.96 2.36 -8.63
CA ALA A 276 -8.38 3.23 -7.61
C ALA A 276 -9.22 3.20 -6.32
N VAL A 277 -8.57 2.91 -5.19
CA VAL A 277 -9.17 3.01 -3.85
C VAL A 277 -8.71 4.31 -3.22
N LEU A 278 -9.61 5.29 -3.16
CA LEU A 278 -9.31 6.65 -2.73
C LEU A 278 -9.75 6.88 -1.28
N ASP A 279 -9.00 7.72 -0.59
CA ASP A 279 -9.30 8.21 0.75
C ASP A 279 -9.74 9.67 0.68
N ALA A 280 -10.76 10.04 1.46
CA ALA A 280 -11.10 11.44 1.68
C ALA A 280 -10.01 12.13 2.54
N PRO A 281 -9.74 13.43 2.34
CA PRO A 281 -8.84 14.17 3.22
C PRO A 281 -9.29 14.07 4.70
N PRO A 282 -8.36 14.01 5.65
CA PRO A 282 -8.66 13.86 7.07
C PRO A 282 -9.30 15.12 7.66
N GLY A 283 -10.04 14.95 8.76
CA GLY A 283 -10.61 16.05 9.55
C GLY A 283 -11.83 16.72 8.93
N LEU A 284 -12.34 16.22 7.80
CA LEU A 284 -13.50 16.77 7.13
C LEU A 284 -14.81 16.20 7.71
N ASN A 285 -15.80 17.07 7.89
CA ASN A 285 -17.18 16.65 8.16
C ASN A 285 -17.91 16.25 6.86
N ALA A 286 -19.11 15.68 6.97
CA ALA A 286 -19.86 15.18 5.82
C ALA A 286 -20.15 16.24 4.74
N GLN A 287 -20.43 17.48 5.13
CA GLN A 287 -20.65 18.57 4.16
C GLN A 287 -19.35 18.93 3.45
N GLN A 288 -18.24 19.02 4.17
CA GLN A 288 -16.93 19.32 3.59
C GLN A 288 -16.44 18.19 2.67
N VAL A 289 -16.74 16.92 2.97
CA VAL A 289 -16.43 15.80 2.07
C VAL A 289 -17.25 15.87 0.80
N ARG A 290 -18.52 16.28 0.89
CA ARG A 290 -19.37 16.52 -0.28
C ARG A 290 -18.76 17.63 -1.15
N ASP A 291 -18.35 18.74 -0.55
CA ASP A 291 -17.80 19.89 -1.27
C ASP A 291 -16.42 19.55 -1.86
N TRP A 292 -15.56 18.84 -1.12
CA TRP A 292 -14.33 18.24 -1.64
C TRP A 292 -14.60 17.39 -2.87
N ARG A 293 -15.55 16.45 -2.77
CA ARG A 293 -15.89 15.52 -3.84
C ARG A 293 -16.46 16.21 -5.08
N MET A 294 -17.39 17.13 -4.91
CA MET A 294 -18.17 17.72 -6.00
C MET A 294 -17.52 18.97 -6.60
N ASP A 295 -16.96 19.83 -5.76
CA ASP A 295 -16.57 21.18 -6.15
C ASP A 295 -15.04 21.32 -6.30
N GLU A 296 -14.26 20.71 -5.40
CA GLU A 296 -12.80 20.78 -5.45
C GLU A 296 -12.18 19.71 -6.36
N ALA A 297 -12.48 18.44 -6.07
CA ALA A 297 -11.97 17.28 -6.77
C ALA A 297 -12.60 17.14 -8.17
N GLY A 298 -13.94 17.08 -8.21
CA GLY A 298 -14.71 16.94 -9.43
C GLY A 298 -14.45 15.63 -10.19
N TYR A 299 -14.16 14.51 -9.49
CA TYR A 299 -13.86 13.25 -10.19
C TYR A 299 -15.12 12.61 -10.75
N ASP A 300 -15.06 12.16 -12.01
CA ASP A 300 -16.08 11.31 -12.61
C ASP A 300 -15.38 10.13 -13.28
N SER A 301 -15.42 8.97 -12.62
CA SER A 301 -14.76 7.78 -13.14
C SER A 301 -15.37 6.50 -12.60
N ARG A 302 -15.58 5.54 -13.51
CA ARG A 302 -15.99 4.18 -13.15
C ARG A 302 -14.87 3.37 -12.52
N TYR A 303 -13.61 3.76 -12.69
CA TYR A 303 -12.42 3.05 -12.19
C TYR A 303 -11.92 3.60 -10.85
N SER A 304 -12.80 4.22 -10.05
CA SER A 304 -12.44 4.69 -8.71
C SER A 304 -13.58 4.57 -7.71
N ALA A 305 -13.20 4.41 -6.44
CA ALA A 305 -14.11 4.39 -5.29
C ALA A 305 -13.51 5.19 -4.14
N LEU A 306 -14.27 6.14 -3.59
CA LEU A 306 -13.86 6.98 -2.47
C LEU A 306 -14.45 6.44 -1.16
N TYR A 307 -13.63 6.31 -0.13
CA TYR A 307 -14.03 5.85 1.20
C TYR A 307 -13.86 6.92 2.27
N TYR A 308 -14.84 6.98 3.16
CA TYR A 308 -14.93 7.94 4.26
C TYR A 308 -15.81 7.35 5.37
N PRO A 309 -15.61 7.65 6.66
CA PRO A 309 -14.52 8.39 7.29
C PRO A 309 -13.27 7.53 7.49
N TRP A 310 -12.23 8.15 8.05
CA TRP A 310 -11.04 7.44 8.49
C TRP A 310 -11.35 6.47 9.62
N ILE A 311 -10.50 5.46 9.77
CA ILE A 311 -10.65 4.41 10.76
C ILE A 311 -9.55 4.52 11.82
N SER A 312 -9.91 4.21 13.06
CA SER A 312 -8.97 4.05 14.16
C SER A 312 -8.52 2.59 14.22
N VAL A 313 -7.22 2.36 14.31
CA VAL A 313 -6.63 1.03 14.46
C VAL A 313 -5.60 1.03 15.58
N PHE A 314 -5.38 -0.13 16.22
CA PHE A 314 -4.32 -0.29 17.19
C PHE A 314 -2.97 -0.32 16.47
N ASP A 315 -2.04 0.55 16.86
CA ASP A 315 -0.66 0.59 16.37
C ASP A 315 0.25 -0.16 17.36
N PRO A 316 0.78 -1.34 16.98
CA PRO A 316 1.68 -2.11 17.84
C PRO A 316 3.01 -1.42 18.15
N ALA A 317 3.48 -0.50 17.29
CA ALA A 317 4.75 0.18 17.48
C ALA A 317 4.66 1.27 18.55
N SER A 318 3.55 2.03 18.59
CA SER A 318 3.31 3.06 19.61
C SER A 318 2.53 2.55 20.82
N GLY A 319 1.88 1.38 20.71
CA GLY A 319 1.00 0.82 21.75
C GLY A 319 -0.29 1.62 21.95
N ARG A 320 -0.67 2.46 20.99
CA ARG A 320 -1.83 3.36 21.04
C ARG A 320 -2.69 3.20 19.80
N ASN A 321 -3.94 3.66 19.88
CA ASN A 321 -4.79 3.75 18.70
C ASN A 321 -4.37 4.95 17.84
N ARG A 322 -4.40 4.77 16.52
CA ARG A 322 -4.04 5.78 15.51
C ARG A 322 -5.12 5.85 14.43
N MET A 323 -5.40 7.07 13.95
CA MET A 323 -6.23 7.27 12.77
C MET A 323 -5.42 6.98 11.51
N VAL A 324 -5.98 6.13 10.64
CA VAL A 324 -5.37 5.75 9.37
C VAL A 324 -6.39 5.86 8.23
N PRO A 325 -5.94 6.16 7.00
CA PRO A 325 -6.79 6.11 5.82
C PRO A 325 -7.34 4.68 5.61
N PRO A 326 -8.63 4.54 5.23
CA PRO A 326 -9.27 3.23 5.11
C PRO A 326 -8.82 2.40 3.90
N SER A 327 -8.24 3.00 2.86
CA SER A 327 -7.94 2.35 1.57
C SER A 327 -7.25 0.99 1.69
N GLY A 328 -6.23 0.85 2.52
CA GLY A 328 -5.53 -0.43 2.72
C GLY A 328 -6.39 -1.53 3.34
N HIS A 329 -7.18 -1.19 4.36
CA HIS A 329 -8.08 -2.14 5.01
C HIS A 329 -9.23 -2.52 4.09
N VAL A 330 -9.78 -1.54 3.37
CA VAL A 330 -10.85 -1.74 2.38
C VAL A 330 -10.39 -2.64 1.23
N ALA A 331 -9.18 -2.43 0.70
CA ALA A 331 -8.58 -3.30 -0.30
C ALA A 331 -8.51 -4.77 0.18
N GLY A 332 -8.16 -4.99 1.45
CA GLY A 332 -8.18 -6.33 2.06
C GLY A 332 -9.58 -6.91 2.16
N VAL A 333 -10.58 -6.08 2.48
CA VAL A 333 -11.99 -6.50 2.52
C VAL A 333 -12.50 -6.87 1.12
N TRP A 334 -12.08 -6.16 0.06
CA TRP A 334 -12.39 -6.54 -1.32
C TRP A 334 -11.84 -7.94 -1.61
N ALA A 335 -10.58 -8.19 -1.28
CA ALA A 335 -9.94 -9.49 -1.51
C ALA A 335 -10.65 -10.64 -0.80
N ARG A 336 -11.02 -10.43 0.47
CA ARG A 336 -11.79 -11.42 1.23
C ARG A 336 -13.17 -11.64 0.65
N SER A 337 -13.88 -10.56 0.32
CA SER A 337 -15.20 -10.63 -0.27
C SER A 337 -15.21 -11.43 -1.56
N ASP A 338 -14.21 -11.20 -2.42
CA ASP A 338 -14.06 -11.93 -3.67
C ASP A 338 -13.77 -13.41 -3.45
N THR A 339 -12.89 -13.74 -2.50
CA THR A 339 -12.53 -15.12 -2.17
C THR A 339 -13.73 -15.89 -1.61
N GLU A 340 -14.52 -15.25 -0.75
CA GLU A 340 -15.65 -15.90 -0.06
C GLU A 340 -16.93 -15.95 -0.91
N ARG A 341 -17.15 -14.98 -1.79
CA ARG A 341 -18.45 -14.75 -2.45
C ARG A 341 -18.35 -14.46 -3.94
N GLY A 342 -17.15 -14.30 -4.50
CA GLY A 342 -16.92 -13.88 -5.88
C GLY A 342 -16.98 -12.35 -6.08
N VAL A 343 -16.29 -11.87 -7.12
CA VAL A 343 -16.17 -10.44 -7.47
C VAL A 343 -17.50 -9.76 -7.79
N HIS A 344 -18.50 -10.53 -8.20
CA HIS A 344 -19.85 -10.06 -8.51
C HIS A 344 -20.62 -9.57 -7.28
N LYS A 345 -20.21 -9.95 -6.07
CA LYS A 345 -20.81 -9.48 -4.83
C LYS A 345 -20.20 -8.14 -4.41
N ALA A 346 -21.08 -7.17 -4.10
CA ALA A 346 -20.68 -5.88 -3.55
C ALA A 346 -19.86 -6.03 -2.26
N PRO A 347 -18.64 -5.48 -2.16
CA PRO A 347 -17.80 -5.54 -0.96
C PRO A 347 -18.26 -4.51 0.11
N ALA A 348 -19.58 -4.43 0.32
CA ALA A 348 -20.24 -3.65 1.36
C ALA A 348 -20.97 -4.58 2.34
N ASN A 349 -21.42 -4.01 3.45
CA ASN A 349 -21.91 -4.75 4.59
C ASN A 349 -20.87 -5.77 5.10
N GLU A 350 -19.59 -5.42 5.02
CA GLU A 350 -18.45 -6.24 5.45
C GLU A 350 -17.76 -5.62 6.66
N VAL A 351 -17.34 -6.44 7.63
CA VAL A 351 -16.61 -5.95 8.81
C VAL A 351 -15.18 -5.59 8.44
N ILE A 352 -14.70 -4.44 8.90
CA ILE A 352 -13.28 -4.09 8.82
C ILE A 352 -12.57 -4.66 10.05
N ARG A 353 -11.76 -5.70 9.86
CA ARG A 353 -10.98 -6.32 10.94
C ARG A 353 -9.88 -5.36 11.38
N GLY A 354 -9.70 -5.21 12.69
CA GLY A 354 -8.71 -4.31 13.29
C GLY A 354 -9.18 -2.87 13.48
N ALA A 355 -10.29 -2.45 12.86
CA ALA A 355 -10.89 -1.15 13.11
C ALA A 355 -11.58 -1.13 14.47
N VAL A 356 -11.16 -0.20 15.33
CA VAL A 356 -11.67 -0.06 16.71
C VAL A 356 -12.66 1.10 16.85
N ASP A 357 -12.50 2.14 16.04
CA ASP A 357 -13.37 3.32 16.03
C ASP A 357 -13.31 4.03 14.67
N LEU A 358 -14.10 5.08 14.49
CA LEU A 358 -14.10 5.96 13.32
C LEU A 358 -13.74 7.39 13.72
N GLU A 359 -13.15 8.14 12.79
CA GLU A 359 -12.91 9.57 12.95
C GLU A 359 -14.21 10.34 13.19
N LEU A 360 -15.28 9.99 12.46
CA LEU A 360 -16.60 10.59 12.61
C LEU A 360 -17.69 9.52 12.58
N SER A 361 -18.59 9.53 13.56
CA SER A 361 -19.79 8.69 13.53
C SER A 361 -20.89 9.32 12.71
N LEU A 362 -21.10 8.82 11.49
CA LEU A 362 -22.09 9.36 10.56
C LEU A 362 -23.53 9.01 10.94
N SER A 363 -24.37 10.05 10.96
CA SER A 363 -25.82 9.94 11.01
C SER A 363 -26.41 9.49 9.66
N LYS A 364 -27.69 9.15 9.66
CA LYS A 364 -28.41 8.83 8.42
C LYS A 364 -28.46 10.03 7.46
N GLY A 365 -28.77 11.23 7.95
CA GLY A 365 -28.89 12.42 7.11
C GLY A 365 -27.57 12.81 6.44
N GLU A 366 -26.45 12.67 7.14
CA GLU A 366 -25.12 12.88 6.57
C GLU A 366 -24.79 11.84 5.49
N GLN A 367 -25.17 10.58 5.70
CA GLN A 367 -25.00 9.56 4.67
C GLN A 367 -25.90 9.82 3.45
N ASP A 368 -27.14 10.30 3.65
CA ASP A 368 -28.07 10.63 2.58
C ASP A 368 -27.52 11.75 1.67
N LEU A 369 -26.63 12.61 2.19
CA LEU A 369 -25.90 13.62 1.43
C LEU A 369 -24.77 13.03 0.57
N LEU A 370 -24.04 12.06 1.12
CA LEU A 370 -22.79 11.52 0.58
C LEU A 370 -22.99 10.37 -0.41
N ASN A 371 -23.97 9.52 -0.16
CA ASN A 371 -24.18 8.31 -0.96
C ASN A 371 -24.60 8.59 -2.42
N PRO A 372 -25.47 9.59 -2.73
CA PRO A 372 -25.81 9.96 -4.11
C PRO A 372 -24.61 10.32 -4.98
N ILE A 373 -23.56 10.89 -4.38
CA ILE A 373 -22.35 11.37 -5.08
C ILE A 373 -21.21 10.34 -5.08
N GLY A 374 -21.49 9.10 -4.69
CA GLY A 374 -20.55 7.97 -4.80
C GLY A 374 -19.56 7.81 -3.64
N VAL A 375 -19.74 8.54 -2.53
CA VAL A 375 -18.89 8.39 -1.34
C VAL A 375 -19.34 7.17 -0.54
N ASN A 376 -18.43 6.22 -0.36
CA ASN A 376 -18.70 4.97 0.35
C ASN A 376 -18.46 5.15 1.86
N CYS A 377 -19.56 5.29 2.61
CA CYS A 377 -19.50 5.51 4.05
C CYS A 377 -19.11 4.24 4.83
N ILE A 378 -18.22 4.37 5.81
CA ILE A 378 -17.92 3.35 6.83
C ILE A 378 -18.71 3.70 8.10
N ARG A 379 -19.37 2.71 8.72
CA ARG A 379 -20.27 2.96 9.86
C ARG A 379 -20.14 1.91 10.96
N PRO A 380 -20.28 2.31 12.24
CA PRO A 380 -20.38 1.37 13.34
C PRO A 380 -21.82 0.88 13.48
N PHE A 381 -21.99 -0.43 13.67
CA PHE A 381 -23.27 -1.04 13.97
C PHE A 381 -23.18 -1.81 15.28
N PRO A 382 -23.99 -1.46 16.31
CA PRO A 382 -24.01 -2.18 17.58
C PRO A 382 -24.18 -3.69 17.37
N GLY A 383 -23.28 -4.49 17.96
CA GLY A 383 -23.27 -5.95 17.83
C GLY A 383 -22.83 -6.51 16.46
N ARG A 384 -22.54 -5.64 15.47
CA ARG A 384 -22.14 -6.05 14.10
C ARG A 384 -20.79 -5.47 13.66
N GLY A 385 -20.15 -4.66 14.51
CA GLY A 385 -18.83 -4.05 14.29
C GLY A 385 -18.85 -2.85 13.34
N ILE A 386 -17.66 -2.38 13.00
CA ILE A 386 -17.45 -1.33 11.98
C ILE A 386 -17.50 -1.96 10.60
N ARG A 387 -18.36 -1.43 9.73
CA ARG A 387 -18.62 -2.01 8.41
C ARG A 387 -18.52 -0.99 7.29
N ILE A 388 -18.04 -1.46 6.14
CA ILE A 388 -18.21 -0.72 4.88
C ILE A 388 -19.70 -0.70 4.54
N TRP A 389 -20.26 0.48 4.32
CA TRP A 389 -21.70 0.70 4.12
C TRP A 389 -22.02 1.44 2.81
N GLY A 390 -21.20 1.18 1.78
CA GLY A 390 -21.37 1.65 0.39
C GLY A 390 -20.52 0.83 -0.57
N ALA A 391 -20.99 0.66 -1.81
CA ALA A 391 -20.27 -0.03 -2.89
C ALA A 391 -20.47 0.67 -4.24
N ARG A 392 -20.43 2.00 -4.25
CA ARG A 392 -20.53 2.82 -5.45
C ARG A 392 -19.15 3.19 -5.99
N THR A 393 -19.08 3.31 -7.31
CA THR A 393 -17.97 3.99 -7.99
C THR A 393 -18.22 5.50 -7.95
N LEU A 394 -17.27 6.23 -8.51
CA LEU A 394 -17.34 7.68 -8.69
C LEU A 394 -17.98 8.08 -10.03
N ALA A 395 -18.60 7.14 -10.76
CA ALA A 395 -19.21 7.39 -12.06
C ALA A 395 -20.56 8.10 -11.96
N SER A 396 -20.78 9.06 -12.85
CA SER A 396 -22.09 9.68 -13.09
C SER A 396 -23.05 8.76 -13.87
N ASP A 397 -22.51 7.90 -14.74
CA ASP A 397 -23.28 6.93 -15.53
C ASP A 397 -23.92 5.86 -14.64
N PRO A 398 -25.27 5.74 -14.62
CA PRO A 398 -25.98 4.71 -13.86
C PRO A 398 -25.59 3.27 -14.21
N ALA A 399 -25.08 2.99 -15.42
CA ALA A 399 -24.60 1.68 -15.81
C ALA A 399 -23.38 1.24 -14.99
N TRP A 400 -22.52 2.19 -14.63
CA TRP A 400 -21.27 1.96 -13.91
C TRP A 400 -21.31 2.37 -12.43
N ARG A 401 -22.50 2.70 -11.91
CA ARG A 401 -22.71 3.15 -10.53
C ARG A 401 -22.10 2.22 -9.47
N TYR A 402 -22.16 0.91 -9.68
CA TYR A 402 -21.78 -0.07 -8.66
C TYR A 402 -20.40 -0.65 -8.87
N LEU A 403 -19.63 -0.71 -7.79
CA LEU A 403 -18.25 -1.18 -7.79
C LEU A 403 -18.13 -2.65 -8.21
N ASN A 404 -19.00 -3.53 -7.69
CA ASN A 404 -18.98 -4.96 -8.07
C ASN A 404 -19.29 -5.18 -9.54
N VAL A 405 -20.11 -4.31 -10.15
CA VAL A 405 -20.38 -4.39 -11.60
C VAL A 405 -19.12 -4.05 -12.38
N ARG A 406 -18.45 -2.93 -12.07
CA ARG A 406 -17.20 -2.57 -12.76
C ARG A 406 -16.11 -3.63 -12.55
N ARG A 407 -15.92 -4.10 -11.32
CA ARG A 407 -14.92 -5.14 -11.02
C ARG A 407 -15.23 -6.48 -11.69
N LEU A 408 -16.50 -6.85 -11.82
CA LEU A 408 -16.91 -8.03 -12.59
C LEU A 408 -16.54 -7.88 -14.07
N PHE A 409 -16.80 -6.72 -14.68
CA PHE A 409 -16.39 -6.49 -16.07
C PHE A 409 -14.87 -6.57 -16.24
N ASN A 410 -14.08 -5.95 -15.35
CA ASN A 410 -12.61 -6.07 -15.41
C ASN A 410 -12.16 -7.54 -15.36
N PHE A 411 -12.75 -8.34 -14.46
CA PHE A 411 -12.47 -9.78 -14.37
C PHE A 411 -12.83 -10.54 -15.66
N LEU A 412 -13.99 -10.25 -16.26
CA LEU A 412 -14.43 -10.91 -17.49
C LEU A 412 -13.56 -10.51 -18.69
N GLU A 413 -13.29 -9.22 -18.84
CA GLU A 413 -12.45 -8.66 -19.92
C GLU A 413 -11.05 -9.28 -19.87
N GLU A 414 -10.41 -9.31 -18.70
CA GLU A 414 -9.06 -9.83 -18.53
C GLU A 414 -8.99 -11.36 -18.68
N SER A 415 -9.97 -12.10 -18.12
CA SER A 415 -10.03 -13.57 -18.31
C SER A 415 -10.19 -13.94 -19.77
N ILE A 416 -11.04 -13.23 -20.52
CA ILE A 416 -11.25 -13.47 -21.94
C ILE A 416 -9.98 -13.09 -22.72
N LEU A 417 -9.34 -11.96 -22.41
CA LEU A 417 -8.09 -11.54 -23.05
C LEU A 417 -7.00 -12.62 -22.92
N VAL A 418 -6.74 -13.10 -21.70
CA VAL A 418 -5.71 -14.13 -21.43
C VAL A 418 -6.12 -15.47 -22.04
N GLY A 419 -7.37 -15.90 -21.86
CA GLY A 419 -7.88 -17.18 -22.34
C GLY A 419 -8.05 -17.28 -23.87
N THR A 420 -8.00 -16.15 -24.60
CA THR A 420 -8.16 -16.11 -26.06
C THR A 420 -6.89 -15.73 -26.81
N GLN A 421 -5.73 -15.62 -26.15
CA GLN A 421 -4.44 -15.33 -26.81
C GLN A 421 -4.10 -16.27 -27.97
N TRP A 422 -4.57 -17.52 -27.91
CA TRP A 422 -4.35 -18.50 -28.96
C TRP A 422 -5.03 -18.17 -30.30
N VAL A 423 -5.99 -17.25 -30.33
CA VAL A 423 -6.71 -16.83 -31.54
C VAL A 423 -5.79 -16.05 -32.49
N VAL A 424 -4.75 -15.41 -31.96
CA VAL A 424 -3.82 -14.59 -32.74
C VAL A 424 -3.06 -15.47 -33.73
N PHE A 425 -3.04 -15.06 -35.00
CA PHE A 425 -2.45 -15.78 -36.14
C PHE A 425 -3.14 -17.09 -36.56
N GLU A 426 -4.31 -17.42 -36.02
CA GLU A 426 -5.14 -18.50 -36.55
C GLU A 426 -5.83 -18.09 -37.87
N PRO A 427 -6.15 -19.05 -38.76
CA PRO A 427 -6.92 -18.76 -39.97
C PRO A 427 -8.28 -18.12 -39.65
N ASN A 428 -8.53 -16.93 -40.19
CA ASN A 428 -9.79 -16.20 -39.99
C ASN A 428 -10.92 -16.83 -40.82
N ASP A 429 -11.54 -17.89 -40.28
CA ASP A 429 -12.62 -18.65 -40.91
C ASP A 429 -13.78 -18.97 -39.95
N ASP A 430 -14.86 -19.56 -40.48
CA ASP A 430 -16.04 -19.94 -39.69
C ASP A 430 -15.71 -20.94 -38.54
N ARG A 431 -14.61 -21.70 -38.64
CA ARG A 431 -14.18 -22.64 -37.60
C ARG A 431 -13.54 -21.90 -36.43
N LEU A 432 -12.71 -20.89 -36.70
CA LEU A 432 -12.15 -20.01 -35.68
C LEU A 432 -13.28 -19.32 -34.91
N TRP A 433 -14.21 -18.66 -35.62
CA TRP A 433 -15.32 -17.93 -35.00
C TRP A 433 -16.19 -18.85 -34.13
N SER A 434 -16.48 -20.06 -34.62
CA SER A 434 -17.21 -21.06 -33.84
C SER A 434 -16.44 -21.51 -32.59
N SER A 435 -15.11 -21.56 -32.64
CA SER A 435 -14.27 -21.92 -31.48
C SER A 435 -14.23 -20.79 -30.45
N ILE A 436 -14.12 -19.54 -30.89
CA ILE A 436 -14.23 -18.33 -30.04
C ILE A 436 -15.57 -18.34 -29.29
N ARG A 437 -16.68 -18.46 -30.03
CA ARG A 437 -18.03 -18.48 -29.43
C ARG A 437 -18.15 -19.58 -28.39
N ARG A 438 -17.77 -20.82 -28.72
CA ARG A 438 -17.87 -21.96 -27.80
C ARG A 438 -17.10 -21.73 -26.50
N ASN A 439 -15.85 -21.28 -26.56
CA ASN A 439 -15.01 -21.11 -25.37
C ASN A 439 -15.52 -19.96 -24.49
N ILE A 440 -15.88 -18.81 -25.08
CA ILE A 440 -16.42 -17.67 -24.33
C ILE A 440 -17.80 -17.99 -23.74
N SER A 441 -18.68 -18.62 -24.50
CA SER A 441 -20.00 -19.04 -23.99
C SER A 441 -19.88 -20.06 -22.85
N ALA A 442 -18.92 -20.99 -22.91
CA ALA A 442 -18.68 -21.93 -21.83
C ALA A 442 -18.26 -21.20 -20.55
N PHE A 443 -17.31 -20.27 -20.64
CA PHE A 443 -16.86 -19.44 -19.51
C PHE A 443 -17.98 -18.61 -18.91
N LEU A 444 -18.75 -17.89 -19.73
CA LEU A 444 -19.87 -17.07 -19.25
C LEU A 444 -20.99 -17.91 -18.65
N THR A 445 -21.18 -19.16 -19.13
CA THR A 445 -22.10 -20.11 -18.50
C THR A 445 -21.65 -20.48 -17.10
N GLU A 446 -20.36 -20.66 -16.86
CA GLU A 446 -19.82 -20.90 -15.52
C GLU A 446 -20.05 -19.69 -14.59
N GLN A 447 -19.81 -18.47 -15.09
CA GLN A 447 -20.07 -17.24 -14.33
C GLN A 447 -21.56 -17.06 -14.01
N TRP A 448 -22.45 -17.40 -14.94
CA TRP A 448 -23.89 -17.41 -14.70
C TRP A 448 -24.29 -18.44 -13.64
N ARG A 449 -23.76 -19.67 -13.71
CA ARG A 449 -23.99 -20.72 -12.70
C ARG A 449 -23.47 -20.32 -11.32
N ALA A 450 -22.38 -19.55 -11.26
CA ALA A 450 -21.84 -18.98 -10.03
C ALA A 450 -22.67 -17.80 -9.48
N GLY A 451 -23.74 -17.38 -10.18
CA GLY A 451 -24.62 -16.30 -9.76
C GLY A 451 -24.09 -14.90 -10.08
N ALA A 452 -23.05 -14.77 -10.90
CA ALA A 452 -22.49 -13.48 -11.28
C ALA A 452 -23.36 -12.73 -12.30
N LEU A 453 -24.08 -13.47 -13.15
CA LEU A 453 -24.93 -12.94 -14.21
C LEU A 453 -26.41 -13.14 -13.88
N PHE A 454 -27.23 -12.14 -14.18
CA PHE A 454 -28.68 -12.12 -13.97
C PHE A 454 -29.42 -12.72 -15.16
N GLY A 455 -30.35 -13.63 -14.90
CA GLY A 455 -31.18 -14.26 -15.94
C GLY A 455 -31.59 -15.66 -15.49
N ARG A 456 -32.78 -16.12 -15.91
CA ARG A 456 -33.25 -17.49 -15.62
C ARG A 456 -32.62 -18.52 -16.56
N THR A 457 -32.16 -18.08 -17.72
CA THR A 457 -31.47 -18.88 -18.73
C THR A 457 -30.17 -18.19 -19.16
N PRO A 458 -29.19 -18.92 -19.73
CA PRO A 458 -27.99 -18.33 -20.28
C PRO A 458 -28.27 -17.23 -21.32
N ASP A 459 -29.27 -17.42 -22.19
CA ASP A 459 -29.63 -16.47 -23.25
C ASP A 459 -30.21 -15.14 -22.73
N GLU A 460 -30.80 -15.15 -21.53
CA GLU A 460 -31.19 -13.91 -20.83
C GLU A 460 -30.00 -13.22 -20.15
N ALA A 461 -28.96 -13.99 -19.81
CA ALA A 461 -27.83 -13.54 -19.01
C ALA A 461 -26.68 -12.99 -19.86
N PHE A 462 -26.41 -13.57 -21.04
CA PHE A 462 -25.36 -13.11 -21.93
C PHE A 462 -25.60 -13.51 -23.38
N TYR A 463 -24.90 -12.85 -24.31
CA TYR A 463 -24.77 -13.29 -25.70
C TYR A 463 -23.31 -13.20 -26.17
N VAL A 464 -22.96 -14.04 -27.14
CA VAL A 464 -21.65 -14.02 -27.81
C VAL A 464 -21.86 -14.14 -29.32
N LYS A 465 -21.51 -13.09 -30.06
CA LYS A 465 -21.66 -13.00 -31.52
C LYS A 465 -20.30 -12.90 -32.18
N CYS A 466 -19.96 -13.90 -32.98
CA CYS A 466 -18.79 -13.93 -33.84
C CYS A 466 -19.18 -14.79 -35.04
N ASP A 467 -19.62 -14.11 -36.10
CA ASP A 467 -20.20 -14.70 -37.31
C ASP A 467 -19.93 -13.79 -38.51
N ARG A 468 -20.45 -14.16 -39.69
CA ARG A 468 -20.28 -13.40 -40.93
C ARG A 468 -20.92 -12.01 -40.90
N GLU A 469 -21.89 -11.76 -40.02
CA GLU A 469 -22.55 -10.46 -39.96
C GLU A 469 -21.63 -9.41 -39.33
N ASN A 470 -20.85 -9.79 -38.32
CA ASN A 470 -19.84 -8.91 -37.71
C ASN A 470 -18.40 -9.12 -38.21
N ASN A 471 -18.17 -10.14 -39.04
CA ASN A 471 -16.89 -10.40 -39.73
C ASN A 471 -17.10 -10.52 -41.25
N PRO A 472 -17.46 -9.42 -41.93
CA PRO A 472 -17.61 -9.41 -43.38
C PRO A 472 -16.23 -9.50 -44.08
N GLN A 473 -16.21 -9.74 -45.39
CA GLN A 473 -14.97 -9.97 -46.15
C GLN A 473 -13.98 -8.82 -45.98
N GLU A 474 -14.45 -7.58 -45.88
CA GLU A 474 -13.61 -6.40 -45.68
C GLU A 474 -12.84 -6.46 -44.34
N SER A 475 -13.45 -7.00 -43.28
CA SER A 475 -12.78 -7.18 -41.97
C SER A 475 -11.75 -8.31 -42.03
N ILE A 476 -12.07 -9.39 -42.76
CA ILE A 476 -11.16 -10.51 -42.99
C ILE A 476 -9.94 -10.06 -43.78
N ASP A 477 -10.12 -9.25 -44.82
CA ASP A 477 -9.05 -8.71 -45.66
C ASP A 477 -8.13 -7.75 -44.86
N LEU A 478 -8.67 -7.10 -43.81
CA LEU A 478 -7.90 -6.31 -42.85
C LEU A 478 -7.21 -7.16 -41.77
N GLY A 479 -7.42 -8.48 -41.76
CA GLY A 479 -6.88 -9.39 -40.76
C GLY A 479 -7.52 -9.25 -39.37
N GLN A 480 -8.76 -8.77 -39.30
CA GLN A 480 -9.47 -8.51 -38.05
C GLN A 480 -10.54 -9.58 -37.78
N VAL A 481 -10.68 -9.96 -36.51
CA VAL A 481 -11.80 -10.77 -36.01
C VAL A 481 -12.52 -9.98 -34.93
N VAL A 482 -13.82 -9.77 -35.10
CA VAL A 482 -14.70 -9.08 -34.16
C VAL A 482 -15.61 -10.08 -33.47
N CYS A 483 -15.55 -10.10 -32.14
CA CYS A 483 -16.46 -10.86 -31.31
C CYS A 483 -17.19 -9.89 -30.37
N GLU A 484 -18.51 -9.79 -30.50
CA GLU A 484 -19.35 -8.97 -29.63
C GLU A 484 -19.87 -9.82 -28.47
N ILE A 485 -19.76 -9.28 -27.27
CA ILE A 485 -20.13 -9.98 -26.03
C ILE A 485 -21.00 -9.03 -25.21
N GLY A 486 -22.20 -9.46 -24.87
CA GLY A 486 -23.05 -8.75 -23.92
C GLY A 486 -23.29 -9.60 -22.69
N VAL A 487 -23.24 -8.98 -21.51
CA VAL A 487 -23.49 -9.64 -20.22
C VAL A 487 -24.44 -8.81 -19.37
N SER A 488 -25.26 -9.49 -18.58
CA SER A 488 -26.21 -8.90 -17.63
C SER A 488 -25.70 -9.13 -16.21
N PRO A 489 -25.00 -8.19 -15.57
CA PRO A 489 -24.44 -8.38 -14.23
C PRO A 489 -25.51 -8.27 -13.14
N VAL A 490 -25.36 -9.03 -12.06
CA VAL A 490 -26.20 -8.86 -10.87
C VAL A 490 -25.88 -7.52 -10.17
N LYS A 491 -26.92 -6.72 -9.89
CA LYS A 491 -26.81 -5.44 -9.17
C LYS A 491 -27.18 -5.62 -7.69
N PRO A 492 -26.51 -4.93 -6.75
CA PRO A 492 -26.82 -5.05 -5.33
C PRO A 492 -28.16 -4.40 -4.98
N ALA A 493 -28.86 -4.99 -4.01
CA ALA A 493 -30.05 -4.40 -3.40
C ALA A 493 -29.65 -3.36 -2.34
N GLU A 494 -29.41 -2.12 -2.77
CA GLU A 494 -28.99 -1.01 -1.90
C GLU A 494 -30.12 -0.50 -0.98
N PHE A 495 -31.36 -0.50 -1.48
CA PHE A 495 -32.54 -0.05 -0.75
C PHE A 495 -33.56 -1.18 -0.62
N VAL A 496 -33.93 -1.52 0.62
CA VAL A 496 -34.98 -2.50 0.93
C VAL A 496 -36.14 -1.76 1.60
N VAL A 497 -37.31 -1.76 0.95
CA VAL A 497 -38.49 -1.02 1.41
C VAL A 497 -39.59 -2.01 1.79
N PHE A 498 -39.86 -2.14 3.09
CA PHE A 498 -41.01 -2.88 3.60
C PHE A 498 -42.21 -1.94 3.67
N ARG A 499 -43.28 -2.26 2.94
CA ARG A 499 -44.55 -1.51 2.98
C ARG A 499 -45.53 -2.28 3.84
N LEU A 500 -45.89 -1.72 5.00
CA LEU A 500 -46.88 -2.30 5.90
C LEU A 500 -48.24 -1.64 5.63
N SER A 501 -49.26 -2.45 5.37
CA SER A 501 -50.65 -2.02 5.35
C SER A 501 -51.45 -2.80 6.39
N GLN A 502 -52.40 -2.11 7.03
CA GLN A 502 -53.43 -2.78 7.81
C GLN A 502 -54.48 -3.33 6.84
N PHE A 503 -54.76 -4.62 6.91
CA PHE A 503 -55.79 -5.28 6.10
C PHE A 503 -57.03 -5.56 6.94
N SER A 504 -58.22 -5.28 6.40
CA SER A 504 -59.51 -5.72 6.94
C SER A 504 -60.16 -6.70 5.95
N ASP A 505 -60.77 -7.77 6.48
CA ASP A 505 -61.21 -9.00 5.79
C ASP A 505 -62.26 -8.86 4.66
N SER A 506 -62.56 -7.64 4.20
CA SER A 506 -63.67 -7.38 3.27
C SER A 506 -63.27 -6.83 1.90
N THR A 507 -61.99 -6.85 1.52
CA THR A 507 -61.58 -6.43 0.17
C THR A 507 -60.90 -7.57 -0.56
N SER A 508 -61.67 -8.17 -1.47
CA SER A 508 -61.28 -9.18 -2.45
C SER A 508 -59.93 -8.87 -3.09
N LEU A 509 -59.07 -9.88 -3.11
CA LEU A 509 -57.90 -9.99 -3.99
C LEU A 509 -58.32 -9.74 -5.44
N ILE A 510 -58.13 -8.52 -5.91
CA ILE A 510 -57.87 -8.26 -7.32
C ILE A 510 -56.45 -7.71 -7.36
N ASN A 511 -55.52 -8.55 -7.79
CA ASN A 511 -54.52 -8.20 -8.80
C ASN A 511 -53.80 -9.49 -9.21
N GLU A 512 -53.94 -9.80 -10.50
CA GLU A 512 -53.09 -10.69 -11.29
C GLU A 512 -51.62 -10.27 -11.25
#